data_AF-A0A932WJX5-F1
#
_entry.id   AF-A0A932WJX5-F1
#
_cell.length_a   1.000
_cell.length_b   1.000
_cell.length_c   1.000
_cell.angle_alpha   90.00
_cell.angle_beta   90.00
_cell.angle_gamma   90.00
#
_symmetry.space_group_name_H-M   'P 1'
#
loop_
_entity.id
_entity.type
_entity.pdbx_description
1 polymer ?
#
loop_
_entity_poly.entity_id
_entity_poly.type
_entity_poly.pdbx_seq_one_letter_code
_entity_poly.pdbx_strand_id
1 'polypeptide(L)'
;MRHPAVALLELLIVIGIMGIIASMAIPLYWRYQARNNLELAKNQVTQGLERARLNARAGKYDDVWSFSVSEGILFEGSDFAGRDQSRQEVYTLPGDIVPSGILQVTYDKTGTPNTTGTVTLSSPLGDVATVQVTTIVSSQQVSTTAGSTLVICYQGTTMTITSDQWSFYQAKGAASGACPSNLCPSKFTADATGLITFTANGTLTYQNFESQIQSGGTQVPVYICKSTDGGSSFKHILHDNGNCTADNPGQAVQQNGVDNTSDSFSPAQTLIVQVRGSLSSSFSAVYATNDQTGHVVMLHDGNDPRTVPGLQNQTALINYLQTNGYLNDSGKISIGPCNLLVLAELETLGGSSADFDDDVLELMF
;
A
#
# COMPACT_ATOMS: atom_id res chain seq x y z
N MET A 1 -52.30 -35.43 21.50
CA MET A 1 -52.00 -36.00 20.18
C MET A 1 -50.77 -35.28 19.65
N ARG A 2 -49.63 -35.97 19.47
CA ARG A 2 -48.45 -35.37 18.83
C ARG A 2 -48.76 -35.24 17.33
N HIS A 3 -48.51 -34.08 16.72
CA HIS A 3 -48.76 -33.84 15.30
C HIS A 3 -47.52 -34.26 14.47
N PRO A 4 -47.51 -35.46 13.85
CA PRO A 4 -46.35 -35.95 13.10
C PRO A 4 -46.03 -35.14 11.84
N ALA A 5 -46.98 -34.37 11.32
CA ALA A 5 -46.79 -33.58 10.09
C ALA A 5 -45.87 -32.36 10.27
N VAL A 6 -45.85 -31.74 11.46
CA VAL A 6 -44.99 -30.58 11.75
C VAL A 6 -43.52 -31.01 11.86
N ALA A 7 -43.27 -32.21 12.40
CA ALA A 7 -41.92 -32.77 12.52
C ALA A 7 -41.27 -33.10 11.15
N LEU A 8 -42.07 -33.44 10.13
CA LEU A 8 -41.54 -33.74 8.79
C LEU A 8 -41.04 -32.46 8.09
N LEU A 9 -41.81 -31.37 8.15
CA LEU A 9 -41.43 -30.11 7.51
C LEU A 9 -40.20 -29.49 8.16
N GLU A 10 -40.12 -29.51 9.49
CA GLU A 10 -38.95 -29.03 10.24
C GLU A 10 -37.68 -29.80 9.85
N LEU A 11 -37.77 -31.13 9.73
CA LEU A 11 -36.66 -31.96 9.28
C LEU A 11 -36.20 -31.59 7.86
N LEU A 12 -37.14 -31.34 6.94
CA LEU A 12 -36.80 -30.94 5.57
C LEU A 12 -36.09 -29.57 5.53
N ILE A 13 -36.53 -28.61 6.36
CA ILE A 13 -35.88 -27.29 6.46
C ILE A 13 -34.47 -27.44 7.02
N VAL A 14 -34.28 -28.24 8.06
CA VAL A 14 -32.95 -28.48 8.65
C VAL A 14 -32.00 -29.13 7.65
N ILE A 15 -32.46 -30.13 6.89
CA ILE A 15 -31.67 -30.75 5.82
C ILE A 15 -31.35 -29.72 4.71
N GLY A 16 -32.31 -28.86 4.35
CA GLY A 16 -32.10 -27.78 3.39
C GLY A 16 -31.02 -26.79 3.83
N ILE A 17 -31.08 -26.33 5.08
CA ILE A 17 -30.10 -25.41 5.65
C ILE A 17 -28.71 -26.06 5.74
N MET A 18 -28.63 -27.33 6.17
CA MET A 18 -27.36 -28.06 6.19
C MET A 18 -26.75 -28.21 4.78
N GLY A 19 -27.59 -28.46 3.76
CA GLY A 19 -27.15 -28.51 2.37
C GLY A 19 -26.54 -27.19 1.89
N ILE A 20 -27.18 -26.06 2.22
CA ILE A 20 -26.67 -24.72 1.87
C ILE A 20 -25.34 -24.47 2.57
N ILE A 21 -25.23 -24.73 3.88
CA ILE A 21 -23.99 -24.52 4.64
C ILE A 21 -22.85 -25.40 4.08
N ALA A 22 -23.11 -26.68 3.83
CA ALA A 22 -22.11 -27.60 3.30
C ALA A 22 -21.59 -27.15 1.92
N SER A 23 -22.48 -26.63 1.06
CA SER A 23 -22.10 -26.13 -0.27
C SER A 23 -21.13 -24.95 -0.23
N MET A 24 -21.15 -24.15 0.85
CA MET A 24 -20.24 -23.02 1.05
C MET A 24 -18.97 -23.43 1.83
N ALA A 25 -19.10 -24.34 2.80
CA ALA A 25 -18.00 -24.73 3.67
C ALA A 25 -16.92 -25.55 2.94
N ILE A 26 -17.32 -26.47 2.05
CA ILE A 26 -16.39 -27.34 1.31
C ILE A 26 -15.39 -26.54 0.46
N PRO A 27 -15.81 -25.62 -0.44
CA PRO A 27 -14.86 -24.87 -1.26
C PRO A 27 -13.99 -23.91 -0.43
N LEU A 28 -14.52 -23.37 0.67
CA LEU A 28 -13.75 -22.52 1.59
C LEU A 28 -12.66 -23.32 2.30
N TYR A 29 -12.98 -24.53 2.77
CA TYR A 29 -12.03 -25.44 3.40
C TYR A 29 -10.91 -25.85 2.43
N TRP A 30 -11.25 -26.16 1.17
CA TRP A 30 -10.26 -26.49 0.14
C TRP A 30 -9.29 -25.33 -0.14
N ARG A 31 -9.81 -24.09 -0.24
CA ARG A 31 -8.97 -22.88 -0.39
C ARG A 31 -8.04 -22.68 0.80
N TYR A 32 -8.55 -22.88 2.02
CA TYR A 32 -7.73 -22.78 3.22
C TYR A 32 -6.62 -23.83 3.23
N GLN A 33 -6.94 -25.08 2.90
CA GLN A 33 -5.95 -26.17 2.85
C GLN A 33 -4.87 -25.91 1.81
N ALA A 34 -5.24 -25.45 0.60
CA ALA A 34 -4.27 -25.12 -0.47
C ALA A 34 -3.29 -24.02 -0.05
N ARG A 35 -3.76 -22.98 0.64
CA ARG A 35 -2.90 -21.89 1.17
C ARG A 35 -1.98 -22.38 2.27
N ASN A 36 -2.48 -23.22 3.17
CA ASN A 36 -1.68 -23.81 4.22
C ASN A 36 -0.58 -24.73 3.65
N ASN A 37 -0.91 -25.54 2.64
CA ASN A 37 0.06 -26.38 1.93
C ASN A 37 1.12 -25.53 1.22
N LEU A 38 0.72 -24.44 0.56
CA LEU A 38 1.65 -23.53 -0.12
C LEU A 38 2.64 -22.87 0.87
N GLU A 39 2.15 -22.42 2.02
CA GLU A 39 3.00 -21.82 3.06
C GLU A 39 3.93 -22.86 3.69
N LEU A 40 3.44 -24.09 3.93
CA LEU A 40 4.29 -25.19 4.39
C LEU A 40 5.40 -25.48 3.36
N ALA A 41 5.07 -25.58 2.07
CA ALA A 41 6.05 -25.83 1.00
C ALA A 41 7.12 -24.73 0.95
N LYS A 42 6.72 -23.45 1.03
CA LYS A 42 7.64 -22.31 1.09
C LYS A 42 8.62 -22.41 2.26
N ASN A 43 8.12 -22.77 3.44
CA ASN A 43 8.94 -22.92 4.64
C ASN A 43 9.91 -24.10 4.52
N GLN A 44 9.47 -25.25 3.97
CA GLN A 44 10.31 -26.42 3.72
C GLN A 44 11.43 -26.10 2.72
N VAL A 45 11.12 -25.42 1.60
CA VAL A 45 12.11 -25.00 0.61
C VAL A 45 13.13 -24.03 1.21
N THR A 46 12.67 -23.03 1.96
CA THR A 46 13.55 -22.06 2.61
C THR A 46 14.49 -22.75 3.60
N GLN A 47 13.95 -23.66 4.42
CA GLN A 47 14.75 -24.43 5.39
C GLN A 47 15.77 -25.33 4.70
N GLY A 48 15.38 -26.02 3.63
CA GLY A 48 16.26 -26.88 2.84
C GLY A 48 17.42 -26.13 2.21
N LEU A 49 17.15 -24.96 1.62
CA LEU A 49 18.18 -24.07 1.04
C LEU A 49 19.16 -23.55 2.10
N GLU A 50 18.66 -23.04 3.23
CA GLU A 50 19.55 -22.58 4.31
C GLU A 50 20.36 -23.72 4.93
N ARG A 51 19.76 -24.91 5.06
CA ARG A 51 20.49 -26.10 5.55
C ARG A 51 21.58 -26.53 4.58
N ALA A 52 21.34 -26.52 3.28
CA ALA A 52 22.35 -26.79 2.25
C ALA A 52 23.52 -25.83 2.37
N ARG A 53 23.20 -24.53 2.45
CA ARG A 53 24.20 -23.48 2.59
C ARG A 53 25.02 -23.62 3.87
N LEU A 54 24.38 -23.92 5.00
CA LEU A 54 25.08 -24.14 6.28
C LEU A 54 25.98 -25.37 6.23
N ASN A 55 25.53 -26.48 5.65
CA ASN A 55 26.35 -27.69 5.50
C ASN A 55 27.58 -27.45 4.62
N ALA A 56 27.42 -26.70 3.52
CA ALA A 56 28.53 -26.35 2.64
C ALA A 56 29.57 -25.45 3.36
N ARG A 57 29.10 -24.42 4.08
CA ARG A 57 29.98 -23.51 4.86
C ARG A 57 30.68 -24.20 6.03
N ALA A 58 30.03 -25.20 6.63
CA ALA A 58 30.62 -26.00 7.68
C ALA A 58 31.67 -26.99 7.14
N GLY A 59 31.83 -27.11 5.81
CA GLY A 59 32.68 -28.12 5.19
C GLY A 59 32.25 -29.54 5.55
N LYS A 60 30.94 -29.77 5.75
CA LYS A 60 30.43 -31.08 6.16
C LYS A 60 30.77 -32.09 5.06
N TYR A 61 31.55 -33.11 5.41
CA TYR A 61 32.13 -34.12 4.50
C TYR A 61 33.10 -33.59 3.44
N ASP A 62 33.57 -32.35 3.57
CA ASP A 62 34.48 -31.69 2.63
C ASP A 62 33.96 -31.57 1.19
N ASP A 63 32.64 -31.56 1.00
CA ASP A 63 31.98 -31.45 -0.31
C ASP A 63 31.04 -30.23 -0.39
N VAL A 64 30.52 -29.96 -1.59
CA VAL A 64 29.42 -29.03 -1.84
C VAL A 64 28.09 -29.66 -1.40
N TRP A 65 27.11 -28.81 -1.12
CA TRP A 65 25.78 -29.26 -0.71
C TRP A 65 24.71 -28.63 -1.59
N SER A 66 23.73 -29.44 -1.94
CA SER A 66 22.66 -29.05 -2.87
C SER A 66 21.28 -29.33 -2.28
N PHE A 67 20.32 -28.52 -2.69
CA PHE A 67 18.90 -28.75 -2.41
C PHE A 67 18.13 -28.87 -3.72
N SER A 68 17.45 -29.99 -3.93
CA SER A 68 16.52 -30.21 -5.04
C SER A 68 15.12 -29.79 -4.60
N VAL A 69 14.61 -28.72 -5.20
CA VAL A 69 13.30 -28.14 -4.89
C VAL A 69 12.18 -29.06 -5.37
N SER A 70 12.29 -29.64 -6.56
CA SER A 70 11.23 -30.52 -7.11
C SER A 70 11.00 -31.76 -6.26
N GLU A 71 12.07 -32.25 -5.62
CA GLU A 71 12.05 -33.49 -4.84
C GLU A 71 11.94 -33.22 -3.34
N GLY A 72 12.21 -31.98 -2.90
CA GLY A 72 12.30 -31.65 -1.48
C GLY A 72 13.45 -32.38 -0.79
N ILE A 73 14.61 -32.51 -1.43
CA ILE A 73 15.74 -33.30 -0.91
C ILE A 73 17.00 -32.45 -0.82
N LEU A 74 17.58 -32.42 0.38
CA LEU A 74 18.92 -31.93 0.66
C LEU A 74 19.92 -33.08 0.50
N PHE A 75 21.03 -32.86 -0.22
CA PHE A 75 22.02 -33.90 -0.46
C PHE A 75 23.44 -33.33 -0.63
N GLU A 76 24.42 -34.20 -0.47
CA GLU A 76 25.84 -33.93 -0.72
C GLU A 76 26.16 -34.09 -2.22
N GLY A 77 26.95 -33.18 -2.77
CA GLY A 77 27.33 -33.17 -4.19
C GLY A 77 26.54 -32.16 -5.04
N SER A 78 26.92 -32.03 -6.32
CA SER A 78 26.41 -31.01 -7.25
C SER A 78 25.27 -31.48 -8.16
N ASP A 79 25.00 -32.78 -8.23
CA ASP A 79 23.99 -33.37 -9.10
C ASP A 79 23.06 -34.31 -8.32
N PHE A 80 21.76 -34.10 -8.48
CA PHE A 80 20.75 -34.90 -7.80
C PHE A 80 20.75 -36.37 -8.26
N ALA A 81 21.03 -36.64 -9.53
CA ALA A 81 21.04 -38.01 -10.05
C ALA A 81 22.19 -38.84 -9.47
N GLY A 82 23.35 -38.22 -9.26
CA GLY A 82 24.54 -38.84 -8.66
C GLY A 82 24.60 -38.85 -7.12
N ARG A 83 23.56 -38.40 -6.41
CA ARG A 83 23.60 -38.23 -4.95
C ARG A 83 23.78 -39.53 -4.17
N ASP A 84 24.43 -39.45 -3.01
CA ASP A 84 24.45 -40.53 -2.02
C ASP A 84 23.15 -40.55 -1.20
N GLN A 85 22.31 -41.56 -1.42
CA GLN A 85 21.02 -41.70 -0.74
C GLN A 85 21.16 -41.91 0.78
N SER A 86 22.32 -42.35 1.27
CA SER A 86 22.56 -42.51 2.71
C SER A 86 22.81 -41.19 3.44
N ARG A 87 23.06 -40.11 2.69
CA ARG A 87 23.42 -38.79 3.23
C ARG A 87 22.44 -37.68 2.85
N GLN A 88 21.21 -38.07 2.48
CA GLN A 88 20.16 -37.11 2.13
C GLN A 88 19.25 -36.80 3.33
N GLU A 89 18.76 -35.56 3.39
CA GLU A 89 17.69 -35.15 4.31
C GLU A 89 16.44 -34.82 3.46
N VAL A 90 15.27 -35.33 3.87
CA VAL A 90 14.03 -35.18 3.10
C VAL A 90 13.14 -34.13 3.77
N TYR A 91 12.69 -33.17 2.96
CA TYR A 91 11.78 -32.08 3.27
C TYR A 91 10.50 -32.27 2.45
N THR A 92 9.57 -33.07 2.98
CA THR A 92 8.36 -33.47 2.25
C THR A 92 7.55 -32.24 1.82
N LEU A 93 7.43 -32.03 0.52
CA LEU A 93 6.55 -31.03 -0.06
C LEU A 93 5.13 -31.62 -0.21
N PRO A 94 4.08 -30.82 0.04
CA PRO A 94 2.72 -31.23 -0.32
C PRO A 94 2.63 -31.51 -1.82
N GLY A 95 2.10 -32.67 -2.19
CA GLY A 95 2.09 -33.15 -3.58
C GLY A 95 1.19 -32.37 -4.54
N ASP A 96 0.37 -31.46 -4.01
CA ASP A 96 -0.47 -30.53 -4.76
C ASP A 96 0.27 -29.23 -5.13
N ILE A 97 1.47 -29.00 -4.60
CA ILE A 97 2.29 -27.82 -4.91
C ILE A 97 3.26 -28.15 -6.04
N VAL A 98 3.21 -27.32 -7.10
CA VAL A 98 4.08 -27.46 -8.27
C VAL A 98 5.18 -26.40 -8.23
N PRO A 99 6.45 -26.78 -8.02
CA PRO A 99 7.58 -25.85 -8.10
C PRO A 99 7.95 -25.55 -9.56
N SER A 100 8.45 -24.34 -9.80
CA SER A 100 8.92 -23.84 -11.09
C SER A 100 10.02 -22.78 -10.89
N GLY A 101 10.68 -22.37 -11.97
CA GLY A 101 11.85 -21.49 -11.91
C GLY A 101 13.11 -22.30 -11.60
N ILE A 102 13.82 -21.95 -10.53
CA ILE A 102 15.00 -22.70 -10.09
C ILE A 102 14.56 -23.99 -9.38
N LEU A 103 15.01 -25.14 -9.88
CA LEU A 103 14.65 -26.45 -9.32
C LEU A 103 15.75 -27.10 -8.50
N GLN A 104 16.98 -26.61 -8.58
CA GLN A 104 18.10 -27.06 -7.76
C GLN A 104 19.05 -25.90 -7.49
N VAL A 105 19.58 -25.84 -6.27
CA VAL A 105 20.63 -24.90 -5.89
C VAL A 105 21.77 -25.67 -5.25
N THR A 106 22.99 -25.45 -5.73
CA THR A 106 24.23 -26.00 -5.16
C THR A 106 25.02 -24.88 -4.51
N TYR A 107 25.43 -25.06 -3.27
CA TYR A 107 26.27 -24.10 -2.54
C TYR A 107 27.71 -24.60 -2.47
N ASP A 108 28.65 -23.72 -2.81
CA ASP A 108 30.07 -24.00 -2.62
C ASP A 108 30.48 -23.93 -1.13
N LYS A 109 31.75 -24.25 -0.82
CA LYS A 109 32.28 -24.23 0.56
C LYS A 109 32.25 -22.85 1.23
N THR A 110 32.04 -21.77 0.46
CA THR A 110 31.85 -20.42 1.00
C THR A 110 30.38 -20.10 1.28
N GLY A 111 29.46 -20.98 0.86
CA GLY A 111 28.02 -20.79 0.96
C GLY A 111 27.46 -19.91 -0.15
N THR A 112 28.18 -19.79 -1.27
CA THR A 112 27.74 -19.06 -2.45
C THR A 112 26.95 -20.02 -3.36
N PRO A 113 25.72 -19.67 -3.76
CA PRO A 113 24.94 -20.52 -4.66
C PRO A 113 25.52 -20.47 -6.08
N ASN A 114 25.46 -21.59 -6.79
CA ASN A 114 25.85 -21.70 -8.20
C ASN A 114 24.88 -20.97 -9.16
N THR A 115 23.65 -20.70 -8.70
CA THR A 115 22.60 -20.01 -9.46
C THR A 115 21.82 -19.06 -8.55
N THR A 116 21.38 -17.94 -9.10
CA THR A 116 20.52 -16.96 -8.43
C THR A 116 19.24 -16.78 -9.22
N GLY A 117 18.17 -16.38 -8.52
CA GLY A 117 16.85 -16.15 -9.11
C GLY A 117 15.73 -16.62 -8.18
N THR A 118 14.58 -16.95 -8.76
CA THR A 118 13.37 -17.21 -7.98
C THR A 118 12.91 -18.65 -8.13
N VAL A 119 12.58 -19.27 -6.99
CA VAL A 119 11.78 -20.48 -6.91
C VAL A 119 10.32 -20.05 -6.78
N THR A 120 9.46 -20.52 -7.69
CA THR A 120 8.03 -20.21 -7.70
C THR A 120 7.22 -21.46 -7.41
N LEU A 121 6.44 -21.42 -6.33
CA LEU A 121 5.56 -22.50 -5.87
C LEU A 121 4.12 -22.14 -6.23
N SER A 122 3.42 -23.02 -6.94
CA SER A 122 2.03 -22.81 -7.37
C SER A 122 1.10 -23.84 -6.77
N SER A 123 -0.05 -23.41 -6.26
CA SER A 123 -1.12 -24.29 -5.82
C SER A 123 -2.06 -24.64 -6.99
N PRO A 124 -2.89 -25.70 -6.89
CA PRO A 124 -3.86 -26.05 -7.93
C PRO A 124 -4.95 -25.00 -8.13
N LEU A 125 -5.12 -24.08 -7.18
CA LEU A 125 -6.10 -23.00 -7.22
C LEU A 125 -5.54 -21.70 -7.83
N GLY A 126 -4.27 -21.71 -8.25
CA GLY A 126 -3.59 -20.56 -8.86
C GLY A 126 -2.94 -19.59 -7.87
N ASP A 127 -3.00 -19.86 -6.56
CA ASP A 127 -2.22 -19.09 -5.58
C ASP A 127 -0.71 -19.39 -5.77
N VAL A 128 0.13 -18.37 -5.62
CA VAL A 128 1.59 -18.46 -5.86
C VAL A 128 2.36 -17.95 -4.66
N ALA A 129 3.48 -18.61 -4.33
CA ALA A 129 4.48 -18.14 -3.37
C ALA A 129 5.88 -18.19 -3.99
N THR A 130 6.75 -17.25 -3.61
CA THR A 130 8.11 -17.15 -4.17
C THR A 130 9.18 -17.21 -3.09
N VAL A 131 10.29 -17.88 -3.38
CA VAL A 131 11.52 -17.87 -2.57
C VAL A 131 12.67 -17.35 -3.44
N GLN A 132 13.35 -16.29 -2.98
CA GLN A 132 14.48 -15.69 -3.71
C GLN A 132 15.80 -16.33 -3.28
N VAL A 133 16.58 -16.76 -4.26
CA VAL A 133 17.94 -17.29 -4.09
C VAL A 133 18.92 -16.22 -4.56
N THR A 134 19.66 -15.63 -3.62
CA THR A 134 20.61 -14.56 -3.91
C THR A 134 22.01 -14.93 -3.48
N THR A 135 23.02 -14.32 -4.11
CA THR A 135 24.39 -14.42 -3.62
C THR A 135 24.51 -13.65 -2.32
N ILE A 136 24.73 -14.45 -1.29
CA ILE A 136 25.44 -14.19 -0.05
C ILE A 136 26.71 -13.36 -0.19
N VAL A 137 26.72 -12.10 -0.63
CA VAL A 137 27.96 -11.32 -0.49
C VAL A 137 28.19 -11.22 1.00
N SER A 138 29.09 -12.07 1.49
CA SER A 138 29.50 -12.10 2.87
C SER A 138 29.95 -10.69 3.21
N SER A 139 29.08 -9.93 3.85
CA SER A 139 29.52 -8.97 4.84
C SER A 139 30.21 -9.81 5.92
N GLN A 140 31.45 -10.25 5.66
CA GLN A 140 32.49 -10.09 6.68
C GLN A 140 32.19 -8.71 7.22
N GLN A 141 31.86 -8.62 8.51
CA GLN A 141 31.54 -7.38 9.18
C GLN A 141 32.12 -6.23 8.39
N VAL A 142 31.30 -5.65 7.51
CA VAL A 142 31.45 -4.25 7.26
C VAL A 142 31.03 -3.82 8.65
N SER A 143 32.04 -3.61 9.50
CA SER A 143 32.01 -2.47 10.38
C SER A 143 31.62 -1.35 9.43
N THR A 144 30.31 -1.20 9.26
CA THR A 144 29.70 0.04 8.91
C THR A 144 30.18 0.88 10.06
N THR A 145 31.31 1.54 9.84
CA THR A 145 31.66 2.71 10.61
C THR A 145 30.34 3.43 10.77
N ALA A 146 29.89 3.61 12.01
CA ALA A 146 28.63 4.30 12.30
C ALA A 146 28.54 5.50 11.35
N GLY A 147 27.56 5.49 10.44
CA GLY A 147 27.48 6.44 9.33
C GLY A 147 27.53 5.88 7.90
N SER A 148 27.61 4.56 7.66
CA SER A 148 27.39 4.06 6.28
C SER A 148 25.94 4.23 5.86
N THR A 149 25.74 4.68 4.63
CA THR A 149 24.44 5.05 4.10
C THR A 149 23.75 3.90 3.35
N LEU A 150 22.43 3.79 3.49
CA LEU A 150 21.54 2.84 2.83
C LEU A 150 20.50 3.62 2.01
N VAL A 151 20.27 3.20 0.77
CA VAL A 151 19.17 3.73 -0.05
C VAL A 151 17.92 2.91 0.27
N ILE A 152 16.84 3.61 0.64
CA ILE A 152 15.55 3.01 0.98
C ILE A 152 14.42 3.72 0.23
N CYS A 153 13.30 3.03 0.11
CA CYS A 153 12.04 3.57 -0.35
C CYS A 153 11.10 3.68 0.84
N TYR A 154 10.81 4.91 1.27
CA TYR A 154 9.92 5.17 2.39
C TYR A 154 8.89 6.22 1.99
N GLN A 155 7.60 5.89 2.17
CA GLN A 155 6.48 6.73 1.71
C GLN A 155 6.61 7.14 0.23
N GLY A 156 7.17 6.23 -0.59
CA GLY A 156 7.45 6.43 -2.01
C GLY A 156 8.60 7.39 -2.33
N THR A 157 9.25 8.00 -1.33
CA THR A 157 10.45 8.79 -1.55
C THR A 157 11.69 7.90 -1.47
N THR A 158 12.55 8.00 -2.47
CA THR A 158 13.89 7.38 -2.41
C THR A 158 14.75 8.26 -1.53
N MET A 159 15.16 7.74 -0.37
CA MET A 159 16.02 8.48 0.53
C MET A 159 17.20 7.64 1.00
N THR A 160 18.25 8.34 1.41
CA THR A 160 19.46 7.74 1.93
C THR A 160 19.49 7.92 3.43
N ILE A 161 19.43 6.84 4.19
CA ILE A 161 19.50 6.85 5.65
C ILE A 161 20.82 6.24 6.10
N THR A 162 21.20 6.42 7.36
CA THR A 162 22.32 5.65 7.93
C THR A 162 21.86 4.26 8.36
N SER A 163 22.78 3.30 8.40
CA SER A 163 22.47 1.90 8.72
C SER A 163 21.82 1.70 10.10
N ASP A 164 22.12 2.56 11.06
CA ASP A 164 21.50 2.61 12.40
C ASP A 164 20.04 3.09 12.37
N GLN A 165 19.63 3.84 11.35
CA GLN A 165 18.25 4.29 11.17
C GLN A 165 17.36 3.23 10.50
N TRP A 166 17.93 2.16 9.92
CA TRP A 166 17.16 1.18 9.14
C TRP A 166 16.03 0.52 9.93
N SER A 167 16.31 0.05 11.15
CA SER A 167 15.29 -0.60 11.99
C SER A 167 14.10 0.32 12.27
N PHE A 168 14.32 1.63 12.40
CA PHE A 168 13.26 2.61 12.61
C PHE A 168 12.38 2.76 11.36
N TYR A 169 12.98 2.91 10.18
CA TYR A 169 12.24 3.07 8.92
C TYR A 169 11.57 1.78 8.45
N GLN A 170 12.22 0.64 8.62
CA GLN A 170 11.66 -0.67 8.30
C GLN A 170 10.40 -0.96 9.12
N ALA A 171 10.41 -0.65 10.43
CA ALA A 171 9.24 -0.79 11.29
C ALA A 171 8.06 0.10 10.86
N LYS A 172 8.33 1.16 10.09
CA LYS A 172 7.32 2.06 9.49
C LYS A 172 6.98 1.73 8.05
N GLY A 173 7.43 0.58 7.52
CA GLY A 173 7.10 0.10 6.19
C GLY A 173 8.04 0.54 5.07
N ALA A 174 9.24 1.02 5.38
CA ALA A 174 10.25 1.27 4.35
C ALA A 174 10.71 -0.04 3.70
N ALA A 175 10.92 0.00 2.38
CA ALA A 175 11.56 -1.06 1.62
C ALA A 175 13.03 -0.71 1.35
N SER A 176 13.89 -1.72 1.26
CA SER A 176 15.29 -1.52 0.85
C SER A 176 15.36 -1.25 -0.66
N GLY A 177 16.22 -0.33 -1.08
CA GLY A 177 16.39 0.07 -2.48
C GLY A 177 15.60 1.33 -2.85
N ALA A 178 15.84 1.82 -4.06
CA ALA A 178 15.12 2.99 -4.59
C ALA A 178 13.63 2.68 -4.82
N CYS A 179 12.79 3.70 -4.71
CA CYS A 179 11.38 3.57 -5.05
C CYS A 179 11.20 3.29 -6.55
N PRO A 180 10.34 2.32 -6.92
CA PRO A 180 9.95 2.14 -8.31
C PRO A 180 9.44 3.46 -8.90
N SER A 181 9.97 3.83 -10.06
CA SER A 181 9.62 5.08 -10.77
C SER A 181 8.18 5.14 -11.27
N ASN A 182 7.38 4.10 -11.06
CA ASN A 182 6.00 3.92 -11.51
C ASN A 182 5.03 3.51 -10.38
N LEU A 183 5.39 3.71 -9.10
CA LEU A 183 4.56 3.31 -7.96
C LEU A 183 3.12 3.87 -8.02
N CYS A 184 2.94 5.08 -8.54
CA CYS A 184 1.68 5.81 -8.36
C CYS A 184 0.67 5.61 -9.48
N PRO A 185 1.08 5.56 -10.77
CA PRO A 185 0.22 5.06 -11.84
C PRO A 185 -0.31 3.63 -11.59
N SER A 186 0.33 2.86 -10.70
CA SER A 186 -0.18 1.53 -10.31
C SER A 186 -1.34 1.58 -9.30
N LYS A 187 -1.53 2.70 -8.59
CA LYS A 187 -2.61 2.88 -7.61
C LYS A 187 -3.74 3.80 -8.10
N PHE A 188 -3.39 4.91 -8.75
CA PHE A 188 -4.36 5.84 -9.30
C PHE A 188 -3.77 6.65 -10.47
N THR A 189 -4.65 7.27 -11.24
CA THR A 189 -4.32 8.33 -12.20
C THR A 189 -5.14 9.56 -11.87
N ALA A 190 -4.54 10.75 -11.87
CA ALA A 190 -5.25 12.02 -11.85
C ALA A 190 -5.11 12.67 -13.23
N ASP A 191 -6.22 13.06 -13.85
CA ASP A 191 -6.19 13.72 -15.15
C ASP A 191 -6.14 15.24 -15.03
N ALA A 192 -5.99 15.93 -16.16
CA ALA A 192 -5.92 17.40 -16.21
C ALA A 192 -7.24 18.08 -15.83
N THR A 193 -8.35 17.33 -15.81
CA THR A 193 -9.63 17.83 -15.30
C THR A 193 -9.74 17.68 -13.80
N GLY A 194 -8.77 17.06 -13.13
CA GLY A 194 -8.80 16.82 -11.70
C GLY A 194 -9.67 15.63 -11.27
N LEU A 195 -10.03 14.75 -12.20
CA LEU A 195 -10.68 13.48 -11.88
C LEU A 195 -9.61 12.44 -11.48
N ILE A 196 -9.76 11.85 -10.30
CA ILE A 196 -8.91 10.75 -9.83
C ILE A 196 -9.59 9.43 -10.22
N THR A 197 -8.85 8.50 -10.83
CA THR A 197 -9.31 7.14 -11.15
C THR A 197 -8.38 6.12 -10.51
N PHE A 198 -8.93 5.22 -9.71
CA PHE A 198 -8.15 4.17 -9.06
C PHE A 198 -7.84 3.03 -10.02
N THR A 199 -6.60 2.53 -10.03
CA THR A 199 -6.13 1.47 -10.94
C THR A 199 -5.92 0.13 -10.24
N ALA A 200 -5.94 0.12 -8.90
CA ALA A 200 -5.80 -1.08 -8.07
C ALA A 200 -6.79 -1.03 -6.88
N ASN A 201 -6.91 -2.13 -6.14
CA ASN A 201 -7.55 -2.08 -4.82
C ASN A 201 -6.59 -1.42 -3.83
N GLY A 202 -7.11 -0.66 -2.87
CA GLY A 202 -6.29 -0.05 -1.85
C GLY A 202 -7.08 0.69 -0.79
N THR A 203 -6.33 1.40 0.05
CA THR A 203 -6.87 2.26 1.10
C THR A 203 -6.39 3.68 0.84
N LEU A 204 -7.33 4.61 0.72
CA LEU A 204 -7.05 6.03 0.60
C LEU A 204 -7.26 6.66 1.98
N THR A 205 -6.24 7.31 2.51
CA THR A 205 -6.34 8.10 3.74
C THR A 205 -6.41 9.58 3.39
N TYR A 206 -7.39 10.26 3.97
CA TYR A 206 -7.57 11.70 3.86
C TYR A 206 -7.04 12.32 5.14
N GLN A 207 -6.21 13.34 5.02
CA GLN A 207 -5.71 14.09 6.16
C GLN A 207 -5.86 15.58 5.89
N ASN A 208 -6.80 16.20 6.57
CA ASN A 208 -6.94 17.65 6.55
C ASN A 208 -6.08 18.25 7.66
N PHE A 209 -5.35 19.32 7.35
CA PHE A 209 -4.40 19.94 8.29
C PHE A 209 -4.89 21.25 8.87
N GLU A 210 -5.63 22.03 8.09
CA GLU A 210 -6.23 23.28 8.53
C GLU A 210 -7.29 23.79 7.56
N SER A 211 -8.05 24.77 8.06
CA SER A 211 -8.96 25.60 7.28
C SER A 211 -9.02 26.99 7.90
N GLN A 212 -8.44 28.01 7.25
CA GLN A 212 -8.25 29.35 7.86
C GLN A 212 -9.21 30.43 7.37
N ILE A 213 -10.21 30.09 6.55
CA ILE A 213 -11.11 31.07 5.96
C ILE A 213 -11.92 31.89 6.99
N GLN A 214 -11.94 33.22 6.80
CA GLN A 214 -12.76 34.14 7.59
C GLN A 214 -13.61 35.07 6.70
N SER A 215 -14.88 35.23 7.05
CA SER A 215 -15.78 36.20 6.42
C SER A 215 -16.24 37.22 7.46
N GLY A 216 -15.86 38.49 7.29
CA GLY A 216 -16.20 39.56 8.23
C GLY A 216 -15.61 39.34 9.64
N GLY A 217 -14.42 38.73 9.73
CA GLY A 217 -13.75 38.39 10.98
C GLY A 217 -14.36 37.21 11.74
N THR A 218 -15.31 36.49 11.13
CA THR A 218 -15.87 35.25 11.67
C THR A 218 -15.34 34.08 10.87
N GLN A 219 -14.86 33.04 11.56
CA GLN A 219 -14.42 31.79 10.94
C GLN A 219 -15.55 31.18 10.12
N VAL A 220 -15.27 30.83 8.87
CA VAL A 220 -16.20 30.10 8.02
C VAL A 220 -16.02 28.59 8.27
N PRO A 221 -17.08 27.86 8.65
CA PRO A 221 -17.04 26.40 8.70
C PRO A 221 -16.77 25.80 7.32
N VAL A 222 -15.75 24.94 7.22
CA VAL A 222 -15.38 24.24 5.99
C VAL A 222 -15.66 22.74 6.10
N TYR A 223 -16.11 22.17 4.99
CA TYR A 223 -16.54 20.79 4.86
C TYR A 223 -15.89 20.18 3.62
N ILE A 224 -15.31 18.99 3.78
CA ILE A 224 -14.66 18.27 2.70
C ILE A 224 -15.48 17.04 2.33
N CYS A 225 -15.77 16.94 1.05
CA CYS A 225 -16.73 16.01 0.50
C CYS A 225 -16.12 15.22 -0.65
N LYS A 226 -16.55 13.96 -0.81
CA LYS A 226 -16.13 13.06 -1.89
C LYS A 226 -17.32 12.67 -2.74
N SER A 227 -17.08 12.55 -4.04
CA SER A 227 -17.97 11.84 -4.96
C SER A 227 -17.22 10.68 -5.61
N THR A 228 -17.87 9.52 -5.66
CA THR A 228 -17.38 8.32 -6.35
C THR A 228 -18.25 7.93 -7.54
N ASP A 229 -19.18 8.80 -7.93
CA ASP A 229 -20.18 8.60 -8.98
C ASP A 229 -20.13 9.72 -10.04
N GLY A 230 -18.93 10.26 -10.27
CA GLY A 230 -18.69 11.30 -11.27
C GLY A 230 -19.28 12.67 -10.93
N GLY A 231 -19.54 12.94 -9.66
CA GLY A 231 -20.06 14.22 -9.15
C GLY A 231 -21.58 14.26 -9.00
N SER A 232 -22.27 13.12 -9.15
CA SER A 232 -23.74 13.07 -9.04
C SER A 232 -24.21 13.18 -7.59
N SER A 233 -23.43 12.63 -6.65
CA SER A 233 -23.67 12.76 -5.22
C SER A 233 -22.36 12.96 -4.46
N PHE A 234 -22.43 13.74 -3.37
CA PHE A 234 -21.31 14.01 -2.48
C PHE A 234 -21.61 13.52 -1.07
N LYS A 235 -20.64 12.86 -0.47
CA LYS A 235 -20.65 12.42 0.93
C LYS A 235 -19.56 13.13 1.70
N HIS A 236 -19.76 13.32 2.99
CA HIS A 236 -18.70 13.82 3.87
C HIS A 236 -17.52 12.86 3.86
N ILE A 237 -16.32 13.42 3.82
CA ILE A 237 -15.08 12.65 4.02
C ILE A 237 -14.87 12.49 5.53
N LEU A 238 -14.86 13.60 6.25
CA LEU A 238 -14.52 13.66 7.67
C LEU A 238 -15.79 13.76 8.54
N HIS A 239 -15.73 13.17 9.74
CA HIS A 239 -16.70 13.28 10.83
C HIS A 239 -18.14 12.79 10.63
N ASP A 240 -18.59 12.44 9.42
CA ASP A 240 -19.96 11.94 9.19
C ASP A 240 -20.08 11.00 7.98
N ASN A 241 -21.10 10.14 7.98
CA ASN A 241 -21.48 9.26 6.86
C ASN A 241 -22.63 9.84 6.00
N GLY A 242 -23.03 11.08 6.26
CA GLY A 242 -24.13 11.76 5.59
C GLY A 242 -23.79 12.32 4.20
N ASN A 243 -24.84 12.78 3.51
CA ASN A 243 -24.70 13.53 2.25
C ASN A 243 -24.15 14.93 2.55
N CYS A 244 -23.16 15.35 1.79
CA CYS A 244 -22.64 16.70 1.82
C CYS A 244 -23.53 17.63 0.99
N THR A 245 -24.49 18.26 1.66
CA THR A 245 -25.50 19.12 1.04
C THR A 245 -25.65 20.42 1.83
N ALA A 246 -26.36 21.40 1.27
CA ALA A 246 -26.58 22.67 1.96
C ALA A 246 -27.38 22.52 3.24
N ASP A 247 -28.32 21.58 3.25
CA ASP A 247 -29.27 21.37 4.34
C ASP A 247 -28.71 20.46 5.44
N ASN A 248 -27.62 19.74 5.16
CA ASN A 248 -26.93 18.91 6.14
C ASN A 248 -25.41 19.05 5.95
N PRO A 249 -24.82 20.14 6.47
CA PRO A 249 -23.41 20.39 6.27
C PRO A 249 -22.52 19.44 7.08
N GLY A 250 -23.05 18.65 8.02
CA GLY A 250 -22.23 17.76 8.86
C GLY A 250 -21.35 18.54 9.85
N GLN A 251 -20.27 17.91 10.30
CA GLN A 251 -19.28 18.54 11.17
C GLN A 251 -18.15 19.14 10.31
N ALA A 252 -17.83 20.41 10.56
CA ALA A 252 -16.75 21.10 9.88
C ALA A 252 -15.38 20.55 10.30
N VAL A 253 -14.40 20.67 9.42
CA VAL A 253 -13.01 20.34 9.74
C VAL A 253 -12.45 21.28 10.79
N GLN A 254 -11.43 20.82 11.51
CA GLN A 254 -10.75 21.60 12.53
C GLN A 254 -9.97 22.74 11.89
N GLN A 255 -10.23 23.96 12.37
CA GLN A 255 -9.50 25.15 11.92
C GLN A 255 -7.98 25.00 12.10
N ASN A 256 -7.55 24.51 13.27
CA ASN A 256 -6.14 24.42 13.68
C ASN A 256 -5.85 23.00 14.20
N GLY A 257 -6.11 21.99 13.38
CA GLY A 257 -6.00 20.61 13.82
C GLY A 257 -6.00 19.62 12.67
N VAL A 258 -5.56 18.40 12.98
CA VAL A 258 -5.45 17.32 12.00
C VAL A 258 -6.68 16.43 12.10
N ASP A 259 -7.45 16.37 11.03
CA ASP A 259 -8.54 15.41 10.88
C ASP A 259 -8.15 14.32 9.89
N ASN A 260 -8.40 13.06 10.25
CA ASN A 260 -8.05 11.93 9.40
C ASN A 260 -9.15 10.88 9.32
N THR A 261 -9.24 10.24 8.16
CA THR A 261 -10.12 9.10 7.91
C THR A 261 -9.58 8.28 6.75
N SER A 262 -10.07 7.07 6.57
CA SER A 262 -9.66 6.21 5.46
C SER A 262 -10.85 5.52 4.81
N ASP A 263 -10.78 5.36 3.49
CA ASP A 263 -11.70 4.53 2.71
C ASP A 263 -10.96 3.42 1.98
N SER A 264 -11.66 2.32 1.74
CA SER A 264 -11.23 1.35 0.73
C SER A 264 -11.78 1.73 -0.65
N PHE A 265 -10.98 1.49 -1.69
CA PHE A 265 -11.36 1.72 -3.07
C PHE A 265 -11.09 0.49 -3.94
N SER A 266 -11.78 0.44 -5.08
CA SER A 266 -11.65 -0.62 -6.08
C SER A 266 -11.19 -0.05 -7.44
N PRO A 267 -10.56 -0.87 -8.31
CA PRO A 267 -10.17 -0.44 -9.64
C PRO A 267 -11.34 0.15 -10.44
N ALA A 268 -11.06 1.15 -11.27
CA ALA A 268 -12.00 1.92 -12.09
C ALA A 268 -12.99 2.79 -11.32
N GLN A 269 -13.00 2.75 -9.98
CA GLN A 269 -13.71 3.75 -9.20
C GLN A 269 -13.06 5.13 -9.43
N THR A 270 -13.88 6.16 -9.45
CA THR A 270 -13.41 7.55 -9.55
C THR A 270 -13.51 8.25 -8.20
N LEU A 271 -12.76 9.32 -8.01
CA LEU A 271 -12.87 10.23 -6.88
C LEU A 271 -12.83 11.67 -7.38
N ILE A 272 -13.78 12.46 -6.89
CA ILE A 272 -13.79 13.91 -6.95
C ILE A 272 -13.84 14.39 -5.50
N VAL A 273 -12.93 15.29 -5.15
CA VAL A 273 -12.98 16.03 -3.88
C VAL A 273 -13.66 17.37 -4.10
N GLN A 274 -14.57 17.73 -3.20
CA GLN A 274 -15.27 19.01 -3.14
C GLN A 274 -15.01 19.65 -1.78
N VAL A 275 -14.69 20.95 -1.79
CA VAL A 275 -14.52 21.77 -0.60
C VAL A 275 -15.64 22.79 -0.56
N ARG A 276 -16.23 22.94 0.63
CA ARG A 276 -17.38 23.81 0.86
C ARG A 276 -17.15 24.67 2.09
N GLY A 277 -17.32 25.98 1.94
CA GLY A 277 -17.44 26.90 3.07
C GLY A 277 -18.86 27.43 3.19
N SER A 278 -19.39 27.50 4.42
CA SER A 278 -20.74 28.02 4.65
C SER A 278 -20.87 28.69 6.01
N LEU A 279 -21.14 30.00 6.01
CA LEU A 279 -21.41 30.78 7.21
C LEU A 279 -22.71 31.57 7.03
N SER A 280 -23.83 30.99 7.50
CA SER A 280 -25.16 31.61 7.45
C SER A 280 -25.47 32.21 6.07
N SER A 281 -26.12 33.37 6.01
CA SER A 281 -26.32 34.14 4.77
C SER A 281 -25.13 35.02 4.37
N SER A 282 -24.06 35.06 5.16
CA SER A 282 -22.90 35.93 4.92
C SER A 282 -21.87 35.33 3.98
N PHE A 283 -21.78 34.00 3.90
CA PHE A 283 -20.81 33.32 3.06
C PHE A 283 -21.31 31.95 2.61
N SER A 284 -21.17 31.65 1.32
CA SER A 284 -21.35 30.30 0.79
C SER A 284 -20.52 30.11 -0.48
N ALA A 285 -19.63 29.13 -0.45
CA ALA A 285 -18.79 28.76 -1.58
C ALA A 285 -18.67 27.23 -1.66
N VAL A 286 -18.66 26.71 -2.89
CA VAL A 286 -18.53 25.27 -3.17
C VAL A 286 -17.70 25.11 -4.43
N TYR A 287 -16.57 24.43 -4.32
CA TYR A 287 -15.69 24.15 -5.44
C TYR A 287 -15.23 22.69 -5.41
N ALA A 288 -14.95 22.13 -6.58
CA ALA A 288 -14.54 20.74 -6.73
C ALA A 288 -13.29 20.63 -7.57
N THR A 289 -12.49 19.62 -7.27
CA THR A 289 -11.30 19.23 -8.05
C THR A 289 -11.54 19.15 -9.56
N ASN A 290 -12.78 18.89 -10.00
CA ASN A 290 -13.14 18.77 -11.40
C ASN A 290 -13.96 19.89 -12.03
N ASP A 291 -14.16 21.01 -11.34
CA ASP A 291 -14.94 22.13 -11.87
C ASP A 291 -14.14 23.06 -12.80
N GLN A 292 -12.81 22.90 -12.87
CA GLN A 292 -11.87 23.67 -13.69
C GLN A 292 -11.87 25.18 -13.40
N THR A 293 -12.41 25.59 -12.25
CA THR A 293 -12.48 27.00 -11.86
C THR A 293 -11.14 27.53 -11.37
N GLY A 294 -10.27 26.64 -10.89
CA GLY A 294 -8.97 26.97 -10.28
C GLY A 294 -9.05 27.20 -8.76
N HIS A 295 -10.25 27.15 -8.17
CA HIS A 295 -10.45 27.26 -6.72
C HIS A 295 -10.00 26.02 -5.96
N VAL A 296 -9.93 24.86 -6.59
CA VAL A 296 -9.34 23.66 -6.01
C VAL A 296 -8.21 23.19 -6.91
N VAL A 297 -7.02 23.10 -6.35
CA VAL A 297 -5.80 22.69 -7.06
C VAL A 297 -5.31 21.38 -6.47
N MET A 298 -4.91 20.45 -7.33
CA MET A 298 -4.20 19.24 -6.91
C MET A 298 -2.73 19.32 -7.32
N LEU A 299 -1.85 19.09 -6.37
CA LEU A 299 -0.41 19.08 -6.54
C LEU A 299 0.15 17.70 -6.30
N HIS A 300 1.05 17.28 -7.19
CA HIS A 300 1.88 16.09 -7.03
C HIS A 300 3.22 16.42 -6.41
N ASP A 301 3.89 15.39 -5.89
CA ASP A 301 5.31 15.45 -5.54
C ASP A 301 6.16 16.06 -6.67
N GLY A 302 7.05 16.97 -6.31
CA GLY A 302 7.91 17.70 -7.23
C GLY A 302 7.26 18.86 -7.99
N ASN A 303 5.95 19.09 -7.85
CA ASN A 303 5.30 20.28 -8.41
C ASN A 303 5.86 21.56 -7.77
N ASP A 304 5.90 22.66 -8.53
CA ASP A 304 6.24 23.97 -7.98
C ASP A 304 4.94 24.76 -7.76
N PRO A 305 4.49 24.97 -6.52
CA PRO A 305 3.23 25.68 -6.25
C PRO A 305 3.25 27.10 -6.85
N ARG A 306 4.42 27.73 -6.98
CA ARG A 306 4.56 29.09 -7.55
C ARG A 306 4.29 29.13 -9.06
N THR A 307 4.16 27.99 -9.72
CA THR A 307 3.82 27.92 -11.15
C THR A 307 2.32 27.78 -11.39
N VAL A 308 1.55 27.45 -10.35
CA VAL A 308 0.10 27.28 -10.46
C VAL A 308 -0.60 28.64 -10.47
N PRO A 309 -1.48 28.92 -11.46
CA PRO A 309 -2.36 30.08 -11.45
C PRO A 309 -3.10 30.26 -10.12
N GLY A 310 -2.93 31.43 -9.50
CA GLY A 310 -3.55 31.78 -8.21
C GLY A 310 -2.61 31.58 -7.01
N LEU A 311 -1.65 30.66 -7.10
CA LEU A 311 -0.68 30.37 -6.02
C LEU A 311 0.61 31.19 -6.11
N GLN A 312 0.88 31.85 -7.25
CA GLN A 312 2.23 32.38 -7.57
C GLN A 312 2.78 33.41 -6.59
N ASN A 313 1.90 34.14 -5.90
CA ASN A 313 2.30 35.23 -5.00
C ASN A 313 1.93 34.97 -3.53
N GLN A 314 1.57 33.74 -3.19
CA GLN A 314 1.05 33.39 -1.86
C GLN A 314 2.15 33.10 -0.86
N THR A 315 2.73 34.17 -0.30
CA THR A 315 3.81 34.05 0.68
C THR A 315 3.37 33.32 1.95
N ALA A 316 2.12 33.52 2.40
CA ALA A 316 1.57 32.85 3.58
C ALA A 316 1.53 31.33 3.39
N LEU A 317 0.89 30.87 2.31
CA LEU A 317 0.85 29.45 1.92
C LEU A 317 2.24 28.86 1.77
N ILE A 318 3.15 29.52 1.04
CA ILE A 318 4.50 28.98 0.84
C ILE A 318 5.22 28.81 2.18
N ASN A 319 5.08 29.77 3.10
CA ASN A 319 5.64 29.66 4.45
C ASN A 319 4.99 28.52 5.24
N TYR A 320 3.67 28.34 5.12
CA TYR A 320 2.95 27.23 5.73
C TYR A 320 3.46 25.88 5.21
N LEU A 321 3.50 25.72 3.88
CA LEU A 321 3.95 24.48 3.24
C LEU A 321 5.40 24.16 3.60
N GLN A 322 6.28 25.18 3.65
CA GLN A 322 7.67 25.02 4.08
C GLN A 322 7.76 24.60 5.55
N THR A 323 7.01 25.25 6.45
CA THR A 323 7.05 25.01 7.90
C THR A 323 6.55 23.60 8.25
N ASN A 324 5.57 23.10 7.50
CA ASN A 324 5.02 21.77 7.68
C ASN A 324 5.76 20.67 6.88
N GLY A 325 6.85 21.01 6.19
CA GLY A 325 7.69 20.04 5.49
C GLY A 325 7.12 19.55 4.16
N TYR A 326 6.10 20.22 3.61
CA TYR A 326 5.55 19.93 2.29
C TYR A 326 6.40 20.47 1.15
N LEU A 327 7.39 21.32 1.42
CA LEU A 327 8.35 21.78 0.42
C LEU A 327 9.74 21.23 0.70
N ASN A 328 10.42 20.80 -0.36
CA ASN A 328 11.85 20.52 -0.32
C ASN A 328 12.68 21.81 -0.37
N ASP A 329 14.00 21.69 -0.27
CA ASP A 329 14.93 22.83 -0.28
C ASP A 329 14.87 23.68 -1.57
N SER A 330 14.30 23.16 -2.65
CA SER A 330 14.07 23.89 -3.91
C SER A 330 12.72 24.62 -3.96
N GLY A 331 11.90 24.51 -2.90
CA GLY A 331 10.56 25.07 -2.83
C GLY A 331 9.53 24.29 -3.67
N LYS A 332 9.77 23.01 -3.93
CA LYS A 332 8.83 22.12 -4.64
C LYS A 332 8.14 21.18 -3.66
N ILE A 333 6.92 20.77 -4.00
CA ILE A 333 6.11 19.85 -3.21
C ILE A 333 6.89 18.55 -2.92
N SER A 334 6.81 18.09 -1.68
CA SER A 334 7.54 16.96 -1.09
C SER A 334 6.61 16.16 -0.18
N ILE A 335 5.63 15.48 -0.79
CA ILE A 335 4.59 14.68 -0.10
C ILE A 335 4.75 13.18 -0.35
N GLY A 336 5.76 12.78 -1.12
CA GLY A 336 5.90 11.41 -1.59
C GLY A 336 5.10 11.19 -2.88
N PRO A 337 5.56 10.29 -3.75
CA PRO A 337 5.12 10.23 -5.14
C PRO A 337 3.65 9.84 -5.29
N CYS A 338 3.08 9.13 -4.31
CA CYS A 338 1.73 8.55 -4.38
C CYS A 338 0.73 9.31 -3.52
N ASN A 339 1.10 10.51 -3.08
CA ASN A 339 0.19 11.39 -2.38
C ASN A 339 -0.22 12.52 -3.32
N LEU A 340 -1.38 13.11 -3.05
CA LEU A 340 -1.83 14.35 -3.66
C LEU A 340 -2.06 15.36 -2.57
N LEU A 341 -1.61 16.59 -2.78
CA LEU A 341 -1.97 17.72 -1.95
C LEU A 341 -3.07 18.51 -2.66
N VAL A 342 -4.24 18.59 -2.03
CA VAL A 342 -5.39 19.35 -2.48
C VAL A 342 -5.41 20.65 -1.69
N LEU A 343 -5.35 21.78 -2.41
CA LEU A 343 -5.41 23.12 -1.85
C LEU A 343 -6.69 23.79 -2.35
N ALA A 344 -7.43 24.44 -1.46
CA ALA A 344 -8.65 25.16 -1.83
C ALA A 344 -8.57 26.64 -1.48
N GLU A 345 -9.19 27.44 -2.34
CA GLU A 345 -9.46 28.87 -2.18
C GLU A 345 -10.95 29.08 -2.41
N LEU A 346 -11.68 29.48 -1.37
CA LEU A 346 -13.12 29.64 -1.34
C LEU A 346 -13.54 31.10 -1.60
N GLU A 347 -12.63 32.07 -1.55
CA GLU A 347 -12.91 33.48 -1.87
C GLU A 347 -12.65 33.80 -3.35
N THR A 348 -11.92 34.88 -3.65
CA THR A 348 -11.73 35.40 -5.02
C THR A 348 -10.33 35.05 -5.53
N LEU A 349 -10.25 34.26 -6.61
CA LEU A 349 -8.97 33.91 -7.24
C LEU A 349 -8.17 35.12 -7.71
N GLY A 350 -6.84 35.03 -7.54
CA GLY A 350 -5.88 35.98 -8.11
C GLY A 350 -5.87 37.37 -7.47
N GLY A 351 -6.70 37.60 -6.44
CA GLY A 351 -6.58 38.76 -5.57
C GLY A 351 -5.40 38.63 -4.61
N SER A 352 -5.02 39.73 -3.95
CA SER A 352 -4.06 39.70 -2.84
C SER A 352 -4.60 39.03 -1.57
N SER A 353 -5.90 38.70 -1.57
CA SER A 353 -6.58 37.98 -0.49
C SER A 353 -6.69 36.49 -0.75
N ALA A 354 -6.48 36.01 -1.98
CA ALA A 354 -6.36 34.58 -2.18
C ALA A 354 -5.11 34.13 -1.45
N ASP A 355 -5.15 33.06 -0.67
CA ASP A 355 -4.02 32.50 0.06
C ASP A 355 -4.06 30.96 0.03
N PHE A 356 -5.18 30.35 -0.39
CA PHE A 356 -5.34 28.90 -0.54
C PHE A 356 -5.03 28.11 0.75
N ASP A 357 -5.18 28.74 1.91
CA ASP A 357 -5.17 28.09 3.22
C ASP A 357 -6.60 27.90 3.78
N ASP A 358 -7.61 28.20 2.97
CA ASP A 358 -9.02 27.93 3.27
C ASP A 358 -9.28 26.44 3.50
N ASP A 359 -8.53 25.56 2.82
CA ASP A 359 -8.43 24.12 3.12
C ASP A 359 -7.11 23.53 2.58
N VAL A 360 -6.41 22.77 3.43
CA VAL A 360 -5.23 21.97 3.03
C VAL A 360 -5.47 20.50 3.33
N LEU A 361 -5.63 19.69 2.28
CA LEU A 361 -5.95 18.27 2.37
C LEU A 361 -4.90 17.41 1.66
N GLU A 362 -4.32 16.45 2.36
CA GLU A 362 -3.48 15.42 1.75
C GLU A 362 -4.27 14.11 1.54
N LEU A 363 -4.11 13.55 0.36
CA LEU A 363 -4.65 12.26 -0.07
C LEU A 363 -3.50 11.25 -0.15
N MET A 364 -3.49 10.24 0.72
CA MET A 364 -2.43 9.23 0.82
C MET A 364 -2.93 7.86 0.32
N PHE A 365 -2.32 7.34 -0.76
CA PHE A 365 -2.80 6.15 -1.49
C PHE A 365 -1.99 4.86 -1.22
#